data_AF-A0A2G6MNN0-F1
#
_entry.id   AF-A0A2G6MNN0-F1
#
_cell.length_a   1.000
_cell.length_b   1.000
_cell.length_c   1.000
_cell.angle_alpha   90.00
_cell.angle_beta   90.00
_cell.angle_gamma   90.00
#
_symmetry.space_group_name_H-M   'P 1'
#
loop_
_entity.id
_entity.type
_entity.pdbx_description
1 polymer ?
#
loop_
_entity_poly.entity_id
_entity_poly.type
_entity_poly.pdbx_seq_one_letter_code
_entity_poly.pdbx_strand_id
1 'polypeptide(L)'
;MKTKILAILIGTFLVAGNAFAITYTFEDTVVNWPDYNVNSADQMGSPDVGGMTVTVNDNTNILETVTLSIQDRLYYDSLFINSYNTTTTPSKMNDWDDWDYYIRDDDSGTGLQNEGMYRVNDGYSYTLVQSNGRIGHPNGIDMGSLTLMNSSLNGIVSYDGSTLVYDLSGINIDVSNGFTIGYTPYCANDVMLASSAPEPGTLFLLGMSLIGVSAYCRKK
;
A
#
# COMPACT_ATOMS: atom_id res chain seq x y z
N MET A 1 -9.53 7.57 55.24
CA MET A 1 -10.17 6.88 54.09
C MET A 1 -9.96 7.60 52.74
N LYS A 2 -8.95 8.47 52.59
CA LYS A 2 -8.69 9.24 51.36
C LYS A 2 -7.43 8.80 50.58
N THR A 3 -6.67 7.86 51.13
CA THR A 3 -5.34 7.48 50.61
C THR A 3 -5.35 6.25 49.69
N LYS A 4 -6.49 5.56 49.55
CA LYS A 4 -6.60 4.34 48.72
C LYS A 4 -7.08 4.58 47.28
N ILE A 5 -7.49 5.80 46.95
CA ILE A 5 -8.01 6.14 45.61
C ILE A 5 -6.87 6.50 44.63
N LEU A 6 -5.74 7.00 45.12
CA LEU A 6 -4.62 7.40 44.26
C LEU A 6 -3.81 6.21 43.68
N ALA A 7 -3.82 5.06 44.37
CA ALA A 7 -3.10 3.86 43.92
C ALA A 7 -3.75 3.15 42.73
N ILE A 8 -5.06 3.37 42.49
CA ILE A 8 -5.81 2.72 41.39
C ILE A 8 -5.64 3.48 40.07
N LEU A 9 -5.33 4.79 40.13
CA LEU A 9 -5.15 5.61 38.93
C LEU A 9 -3.75 5.49 38.29
N ILE A 10 -2.75 5.02 39.04
CA ILE A 10 -1.37 4.87 38.56
C ILE A 10 -1.11 3.45 38.02
N GLY A 11 -1.85 2.44 38.47
CA GLY A 11 -1.72 1.06 38.01
C GLY A 11 -2.23 0.80 36.58
N THR A 12 -3.00 1.73 36.00
CA THR A 12 -3.55 1.60 34.65
C THR A 12 -2.63 2.12 33.53
N PHE A 13 -1.49 2.73 33.87
CA PHE A 13 -0.51 3.24 32.90
C PHE A 13 0.68 2.30 32.65
N LEU A 14 0.66 1.08 33.17
CA LEU A 14 1.75 0.09 33.04
C LEU A 14 1.43 -1.07 32.09
N VAL A 15 0.48 -0.89 31.17
CA VAL A 15 0.36 -1.81 30.03
C VAL A 15 1.41 -1.37 29.01
N ALA A 16 2.61 -1.93 29.14
CA ALA A 16 3.61 -1.88 28.07
C ALA A 16 2.96 -2.46 26.81
N GLY A 17 2.68 -1.60 25.84
CA GLY A 17 2.17 -2.01 24.54
C GLY A 17 3.19 -2.93 23.89
N ASN A 18 2.77 -4.12 23.51
CA ASN A 18 3.49 -4.84 22.47
C ASN A 18 3.51 -3.92 21.25
N ALA A 19 4.59 -3.94 20.46
CA ALA A 19 4.58 -3.28 19.16
C ALA A 19 3.49 -3.95 18.33
N PHE A 20 2.33 -3.30 18.25
CA PHE A 20 1.26 -3.75 17.37
C PHE A 20 1.66 -3.33 15.95
N ALA A 21 1.42 -4.20 15.00
CA ALA A 21 1.43 -3.81 13.61
C ALA A 21 -0.02 -3.54 13.22
N ILE A 22 -0.27 -2.47 12.48
CA ILE A 22 -1.58 -2.22 11.88
C ILE A 22 -1.60 -2.99 10.57
N THR A 23 -2.60 -3.84 10.39
CA THR A 23 -2.81 -4.59 9.17
C THR A 23 -4.06 -4.07 8.46
N TYR A 24 -3.90 -3.69 7.19
CA TYR A 24 -4.98 -3.30 6.29
C TYR A 24 -5.19 -4.43 5.27
N THR A 25 -6.42 -4.87 5.08
CA THR A 25 -6.76 -5.87 4.07
C THR A 25 -7.70 -5.25 3.04
N PHE A 26 -7.37 -5.44 1.77
CA PHE A 26 -8.07 -4.92 0.62
C PHE A 26 -8.46 -6.08 -0.29
N GLU A 27 -9.74 -6.11 -0.66
CA GLU A 27 -10.28 -7.04 -1.65
C GLU A 27 -9.97 -6.52 -3.06
N ASP A 28 -9.86 -7.42 -4.03
CA ASP A 28 -9.82 -7.01 -5.44
C ASP A 28 -11.20 -6.47 -5.86
N THR A 29 -11.23 -5.18 -6.18
CA THR A 29 -12.43 -4.46 -6.63
C THR A 29 -12.15 -3.58 -7.84
N VAL A 30 -10.90 -3.56 -8.33
CA VAL A 30 -10.43 -2.57 -9.30
C VAL A 30 -10.15 -3.26 -10.63
N VAL A 31 -11.14 -3.24 -11.52
CA VAL A 31 -10.97 -3.88 -12.83
C VAL A 31 -9.97 -3.13 -13.72
N ASN A 32 -9.80 -1.81 -13.53
CA ASN A 32 -8.94 -0.97 -14.35
C ASN A 32 -8.23 0.06 -13.49
N TRP A 33 -7.00 0.41 -13.87
CA TRP A 33 -6.41 1.68 -13.47
C TRP A 33 -7.38 2.84 -13.74
N PRO A 34 -7.55 3.79 -12.81
CA PRO A 34 -8.41 4.95 -13.06
C PRO A 34 -8.00 5.68 -14.35
N ASP A 35 -8.98 6.22 -15.07
CA ASP A 35 -8.81 6.86 -16.39
C ASP A 35 -8.43 5.95 -17.57
N TYR A 36 -8.06 4.69 -17.33
CA TYR A 36 -7.82 3.69 -18.37
C TYR A 36 -9.06 2.81 -18.57
N ASN A 37 -9.95 3.19 -19.49
CA ASN A 37 -11.17 2.43 -19.77
C ASN A 37 -10.97 1.45 -20.94
N VAL A 38 -11.39 0.20 -20.76
CA VAL A 38 -11.53 -0.79 -21.85
C VAL A 38 -12.96 -0.84 -22.38
N ASN A 39 -13.10 -0.93 -23.70
CA ASN A 39 -14.34 -1.34 -24.37
C ASN A 39 -14.51 -2.86 -24.24
N SER A 40 -15.15 -3.27 -23.14
CA SER A 40 -15.86 -4.55 -22.95
C SER A 40 -15.28 -5.82 -23.62
N ALA A 41 -14.47 -6.54 -22.86
CA ALA A 41 -14.71 -7.92 -22.45
C ALA A 41 -13.58 -8.20 -21.47
N ASP A 42 -13.93 -8.23 -20.19
CA ASP A 42 -13.03 -8.66 -19.13
C ASP A 42 -12.38 -9.97 -19.57
N GLN A 43 -11.08 -9.95 -19.86
CA GLN A 43 -10.33 -11.19 -19.97
C GLN A 43 -10.05 -11.60 -18.53
N MET A 44 -11.03 -12.20 -17.87
CA MET A 44 -10.76 -13.05 -16.71
C MET A 44 -9.66 -14.02 -17.13
N GLY A 45 -8.48 -13.90 -16.52
CA GLY A 45 -7.28 -14.57 -16.96
C GLY A 45 -6.15 -14.40 -15.96
N SER A 46 -5.15 -15.27 -16.08
CA SER A 46 -3.97 -15.28 -15.22
C SER A 46 -3.00 -14.12 -15.55
N PRO A 47 -2.30 -13.56 -14.55
CA PRO A 47 -2.41 -13.86 -13.12
C PRO A 47 -3.70 -13.32 -12.51
N ASP A 48 -4.25 -14.07 -11.55
CA ASP A 48 -5.44 -13.71 -10.75
C ASP A 48 -4.97 -13.23 -9.37
N VAL A 49 -5.42 -12.05 -8.96
CA VAL A 49 -5.01 -11.40 -7.71
C VAL A 49 -6.20 -11.37 -6.75
N GLY A 50 -6.18 -12.27 -5.77
CA GLY A 50 -7.29 -12.45 -4.83
C GLY A 50 -7.40 -11.38 -3.73
N GLY A 51 -6.38 -10.54 -3.54
CA GLY A 51 -6.39 -9.51 -2.50
C GLY A 51 -5.01 -9.04 -2.07
N MET A 52 -4.98 -7.93 -1.32
CA MET A 52 -3.77 -7.30 -0.81
C MET A 52 -3.88 -7.08 0.70
N THR A 53 -2.84 -7.45 1.43
CA THR A 53 -2.68 -7.15 2.86
C THR A 53 -1.44 -6.30 3.05
N VAL A 54 -1.59 -5.17 3.73
CA VAL A 54 -0.53 -4.19 3.99
C VAL A 54 -0.30 -4.10 5.48
N THR A 55 0.95 -4.27 5.93
CA THR A 55 1.33 -4.19 7.34
C THR A 55 2.20 -2.97 7.59
N VAL A 56 1.83 -2.16 8.57
CA VAL A 56 2.52 -0.94 8.97
C VAL A 56 2.88 -1.04 10.45
N ASN A 57 4.10 -0.64 10.80
CA ASN A 57 4.52 -0.54 12.19
C ASN A 57 3.76 0.58 12.91
N ASP A 58 2.94 0.26 13.91
CA ASP A 58 2.11 1.25 14.62
C ASP A 58 2.94 2.31 15.37
N ASN A 59 4.16 1.96 15.80
CA ASN A 59 4.99 2.89 16.56
C ASN A 59 5.72 3.91 15.68
N THR A 60 6.15 3.48 14.49
CA THR A 60 7.00 4.31 13.61
C THR A 60 6.27 4.78 12.36
N ASN A 61 5.06 4.27 12.08
CA ASN A 61 4.34 4.44 10.83
C ASN A 61 5.16 4.04 9.59
N ILE A 62 6.08 3.09 9.76
CA ILE A 62 6.88 2.56 8.64
C ILE A 62 6.14 1.38 8.01
N LEU A 63 6.03 1.39 6.69
CA LEU A 63 5.53 0.27 5.91
C LEU A 63 6.47 -0.94 6.06
N GLU A 64 5.95 -2.05 6.58
CA GLU A 64 6.72 -3.27 6.84
C GLU A 64 6.53 -4.29 5.73
N THR A 65 5.29 -4.64 5.37
CA THR A 65 5.04 -5.65 4.33
C THR A 65 3.86 -5.31 3.44
N VAL A 66 3.94 -5.76 2.20
CA VAL A 66 2.80 -5.87 1.27
C VAL A 66 2.70 -7.33 0.86
N THR A 67 1.55 -7.94 1.06
CA THR A 67 1.29 -9.33 0.73
C THR A 67 0.12 -9.41 -0.23
N LEU A 68 0.31 -10.07 -1.37
CA LEU A 68 -0.72 -10.31 -2.37
C LEU A 68 -1.02 -11.79 -2.43
N SER A 69 -2.30 -12.14 -2.53
CA SER A 69 -2.70 -13.49 -2.92
C SER A 69 -2.75 -13.53 -4.44
N ILE A 70 -1.85 -14.30 -5.06
CA ILE A 70 -1.69 -14.33 -6.52
C ILE A 70 -1.64 -15.78 -6.99
N GLN A 71 -2.38 -16.08 -8.03
CA GLN A 71 -2.30 -17.36 -8.74
C GLN A 71 -1.78 -17.16 -10.16
N ASP A 72 -1.09 -18.19 -10.67
CA ASP A 72 -0.56 -18.22 -12.03
C ASP A 72 0.28 -16.97 -12.37
N ARG A 73 1.16 -16.56 -11.44
CA ARG A 73 2.13 -15.48 -11.63
C ARG A 73 2.97 -15.71 -12.90
N LEU A 74 3.18 -14.64 -13.68
CA LEU A 74 3.87 -14.70 -14.99
C LEU A 74 4.87 -13.55 -15.14
N TYR A 75 5.92 -13.79 -15.95
CA TYR A 75 6.93 -12.83 -16.37
C TYR A 75 7.46 -11.92 -15.25
N TYR A 76 6.84 -10.76 -15.06
CA TYR A 76 7.21 -9.79 -14.03
C TYR A 76 5.98 -9.11 -13.46
N ASP A 77 6.17 -8.52 -12.29
CA ASP A 77 5.18 -7.75 -11.56
C ASP A 77 5.66 -6.34 -11.27
N SER A 78 4.70 -5.48 -11.01
CA SER A 78 4.91 -4.07 -10.77
C SER A 78 4.13 -3.64 -9.54
N LEU A 79 4.87 -3.26 -8.50
CA LEU A 79 4.32 -2.67 -7.29
C LEU A 79 4.66 -1.17 -7.26
N PHE A 80 3.64 -0.34 -7.08
CA PHE A 80 3.75 1.11 -6.99
C PHE A 80 3.36 1.54 -5.60
N ILE A 81 4.10 2.47 -5.00
CA ILE A 81 3.85 2.94 -3.64
C ILE A 81 3.92 4.46 -3.62
N ASN A 82 2.85 5.09 -3.19
CA ASN A 82 2.78 6.49 -2.77
C ASN A 82 2.63 6.50 -1.25
N SER A 83 3.56 7.14 -0.54
CA SER A 83 3.62 7.09 0.93
C SER A 83 2.99 8.33 1.60
N TYR A 84 2.43 9.27 0.82
CA TYR A 84 1.83 10.55 1.26
C TYR A 84 2.67 11.37 2.28
N ASN A 85 3.94 11.01 2.47
CA ASN A 85 4.81 11.63 3.47
C ASN A 85 5.33 13.00 3.00
N THR A 86 5.23 13.27 1.70
CA THR A 86 5.68 14.55 1.15
C THR A 86 4.69 15.66 1.54
N THR A 87 5.05 16.41 2.58
CA THR A 87 4.38 17.63 3.08
C THR A 87 4.29 18.78 2.06
N THR A 88 4.78 18.61 0.84
CA THR A 88 4.99 19.71 -0.10
C THR A 88 3.79 20.01 -1.00
N THR A 89 2.82 19.10 -1.16
CA THR A 89 1.63 19.43 -1.96
C THR A 89 0.40 18.61 -1.57
N PRO A 90 -0.65 19.24 -0.98
CA PRO A 90 -1.95 18.59 -0.73
C PRO A 90 -2.63 18.02 -1.98
N SER A 91 -2.19 18.40 -3.20
CA SER A 91 -2.67 17.81 -4.45
C SER A 91 -2.29 16.33 -4.59
N LYS A 92 -1.13 15.91 -4.07
CA LYS A 92 -0.64 14.53 -4.20
C LYS A 92 -1.51 13.48 -3.50
N MET A 93 -2.31 13.89 -2.51
CA MET A 93 -3.24 12.99 -1.80
C MET A 93 -4.49 12.63 -2.63
N ASN A 94 -4.77 13.40 -3.69
CA ASN A 94 -5.94 13.19 -4.55
C ASN A 94 -5.58 12.53 -5.88
N ASP A 95 -4.30 12.53 -6.24
CA ASP A 95 -3.81 11.95 -7.48
C ASP A 95 -3.33 10.52 -7.17
N TRP A 96 -4.15 9.55 -7.58
CA TRP A 96 -3.92 8.12 -7.34
C TRP A 96 -2.60 7.63 -7.97
N ASP A 97 -2.08 8.37 -8.95
CA ASP A 97 -0.92 8.07 -9.76
C ASP A 97 0.34 8.89 -9.38
N ASP A 98 0.45 9.41 -8.16
CA ASP A 98 1.67 10.13 -7.77
C ASP A 98 2.66 9.23 -6.99
N TRP A 99 3.28 8.29 -7.69
CA TRP A 99 4.12 7.27 -7.06
C TRP A 99 5.44 7.83 -6.52
N ASP A 100 5.82 7.40 -5.31
CA ASP A 100 7.12 7.72 -4.70
C ASP A 100 8.16 6.60 -4.95
N TYR A 101 7.69 5.35 -4.89
CA TYR A 101 8.51 4.15 -5.03
C TYR A 101 7.89 3.19 -6.03
N TYR A 102 8.76 2.41 -6.67
CA TYR A 102 8.39 1.40 -7.63
C TYR A 102 9.27 0.17 -7.47
N ILE A 103 8.65 -1.01 -7.48
CA ILE A 103 9.36 -2.29 -7.47
C ILE A 103 8.98 -3.02 -8.75
N ARG A 104 10.00 -3.39 -9.51
CA ARG A 104 9.88 -4.29 -10.66
C ARG A 104 10.50 -5.62 -10.29
N ASP A 105 9.66 -6.62 -10.25
CA ASP A 105 9.97 -7.95 -9.73
C ASP A 105 9.84 -8.95 -10.86
N ASP A 106 10.96 -9.52 -11.31
CA ASP A 106 11.01 -10.47 -12.43
C ASP A 106 11.18 -11.89 -11.90
N ASP A 107 10.08 -12.62 -11.79
CA ASP A 107 10.07 -14.00 -11.28
C ASP A 107 10.75 -15.01 -12.22
N SER A 108 10.97 -14.62 -13.48
CA SER A 108 11.05 -15.62 -14.54
C SER A 108 12.44 -16.25 -14.69
N GLY A 109 13.45 -15.81 -13.95
CA GLY A 109 14.85 -16.25 -14.17
C GLY A 109 15.31 -16.01 -15.62
N THR A 110 14.58 -15.20 -16.39
CA THR A 110 14.85 -14.89 -17.79
C THR A 110 15.96 -13.85 -17.93
N GLY A 111 16.39 -13.27 -16.81
CA GLY A 111 17.41 -12.24 -16.76
C GLY A 111 16.95 -10.98 -17.46
N LEU A 112 15.65 -10.61 -17.36
CA LEU A 112 15.24 -9.29 -17.81
C LEU A 112 16.05 -8.28 -17.02
N GLN A 113 16.67 -7.38 -17.78
CA GLN A 113 17.35 -6.25 -17.18
C GLN A 113 16.28 -5.40 -16.50
N ASN A 114 16.61 -4.85 -15.33
CA ASN A 114 15.79 -3.91 -14.56
C ASN A 114 14.88 -4.49 -13.46
N GLU A 115 15.17 -5.69 -12.94
CA GLU A 115 14.69 -6.04 -11.60
C GLU A 115 15.26 -5.05 -10.57
N GLY A 116 14.41 -4.59 -9.66
CA GLY A 116 14.87 -3.79 -8.53
C GLY A 116 13.79 -2.95 -7.87
N MET A 117 14.23 -2.24 -6.85
CA MET A 117 13.49 -1.19 -6.18
C MET A 117 14.03 0.17 -6.61
N TYR A 118 13.11 1.10 -6.86
CA TYR A 118 13.39 2.40 -7.45
C TYR A 118 12.65 3.50 -6.71
N ARG A 119 13.24 4.70 -6.70
CA ARG A 119 12.49 5.95 -6.53
C ARG A 119 11.94 6.39 -7.88
N VAL A 120 10.71 6.88 -7.86
CA VAL A 120 10.06 7.45 -9.04
C VAL A 120 10.42 8.93 -9.14
N ASN A 121 10.83 9.38 -10.32
CA ASN A 121 11.16 10.77 -10.58
C ASN A 121 9.88 11.57 -10.90
N ASP A 122 9.87 12.87 -10.62
CA ASP A 122 8.78 13.75 -11.05
C ASP A 122 8.59 13.72 -12.59
N GLY A 123 7.35 13.78 -13.05
CA GLY A 123 7.02 13.77 -14.49
C GLY A 123 7.29 12.43 -15.18
N TYR A 124 7.25 11.33 -14.44
CA TYR A 124 7.46 9.99 -14.95
C TYR A 124 6.46 9.62 -16.07
N SER A 125 6.80 8.60 -16.85
CA SER A 125 5.91 8.02 -17.85
C SER A 125 5.67 6.54 -17.57
N TYR A 126 4.44 6.08 -17.75
CA TYR A 126 4.11 4.66 -17.67
C TYR A 126 4.63 3.88 -18.88
N THR A 127 5.03 2.64 -18.67
CA THR A 127 5.04 1.65 -19.74
C THR A 127 3.63 1.10 -19.91
N LEU A 128 3.20 0.95 -21.17
CA LEU A 128 1.88 0.45 -21.50
C LEU A 128 1.97 -0.91 -22.16
N VAL A 129 1.04 -1.80 -21.86
CA VAL A 129 0.89 -3.10 -22.52
C VAL A 129 0.67 -2.90 -24.02
N GLN A 130 1.51 -3.51 -24.85
CA GLN A 130 1.42 -3.41 -26.32
C GLN A 130 0.81 -4.67 -26.98
N SER A 131 0.85 -5.82 -26.30
CA SER A 131 0.35 -7.11 -26.79
C SER A 131 0.19 -8.11 -25.64
N ASN A 132 -0.59 -9.19 -25.85
CA ASN A 132 -0.76 -10.31 -24.92
C ASN A 132 -1.13 -9.90 -23.48
N GLY A 133 -2.11 -9.01 -23.37
CA GLY A 133 -2.63 -8.48 -22.12
C GLY A 133 -3.64 -7.36 -22.39
N ARG A 134 -3.88 -6.53 -21.38
CA ARG A 134 -4.79 -5.38 -21.45
C ARG A 134 -4.13 -4.20 -22.18
N ILE A 135 -4.18 -4.24 -23.51
CA ILE A 135 -3.50 -3.28 -24.39
C ILE A 135 -3.86 -1.83 -24.01
N GLY A 136 -2.83 -0.99 -23.88
CA GLY A 136 -2.96 0.42 -23.52
C GLY A 136 -3.01 0.70 -22.02
N HIS A 137 -2.99 -0.32 -21.16
CA HIS A 137 -2.96 -0.15 -19.71
C HIS A 137 -1.53 -0.07 -19.17
N PRO A 138 -1.31 0.70 -18.08
CA PRO A 138 -0.07 0.69 -17.34
C PRO A 138 0.30 -0.69 -16.83
N ASN A 139 1.53 -1.12 -17.10
CA ASN A 139 2.13 -2.34 -16.55
C ASN A 139 3.48 -2.09 -15.87
N GLY A 140 3.85 -0.83 -15.66
CA GLY A 140 5.14 -0.43 -15.09
C GLY A 140 5.44 1.05 -15.36
N ILE A 141 6.63 1.50 -14.94
CA ILE A 141 7.16 2.85 -15.22
C ILE A 141 8.38 2.75 -16.15
N ASP A 142 8.53 3.72 -17.04
CA ASP A 142 9.68 3.83 -17.94
C ASP A 142 10.98 3.96 -17.13
N MET A 143 12.00 3.17 -17.49
CA MET A 143 13.25 3.11 -16.75
C MET A 143 14.02 4.44 -16.72
N GLY A 144 13.83 5.31 -17.71
CA GLY A 144 14.41 6.66 -17.70
C GLY A 144 13.76 7.59 -16.67
N SER A 145 12.60 7.21 -16.13
CA SER A 145 11.88 7.93 -15.09
C SER A 145 12.16 7.41 -13.67
N LEU A 146 13.13 6.50 -13.52
CA LEU A 146 13.42 5.81 -12.27
C LEU A 146 14.86 6.03 -11.80
N THR A 147 15.03 6.10 -10.49
CA THR A 147 16.35 6.11 -9.83
C THR A 147 16.49 4.84 -9.00
N LEU A 148 17.46 3.99 -9.34
CA LEU A 148 17.70 2.71 -8.66
C LEU A 148 18.07 2.91 -7.19
N MET A 149 17.34 2.24 -6.29
CA MET A 149 17.64 2.16 -4.86
C MET A 149 18.34 0.84 -4.53
N ASN A 150 17.82 -0.27 -5.08
CA ASN A 150 18.36 -1.60 -4.85
C ASN A 150 18.16 -2.46 -6.11
N SER A 151 19.24 -3.04 -6.63
CA SER A 151 19.23 -3.91 -7.81
C SER A 151 19.00 -5.39 -7.49
N SER A 152 18.87 -5.76 -6.22
CA SER A 152 18.64 -7.13 -5.78
C SER A 152 17.42 -7.17 -4.88
N LEU A 153 16.41 -7.91 -5.30
CA LEU A 153 15.21 -8.14 -4.51
C LEU A 153 15.29 -9.36 -3.59
N ASN A 154 16.45 -10.04 -3.53
CA ASN A 154 16.68 -11.11 -2.54
C ASN A 154 16.43 -10.61 -1.10
N GLY A 155 15.49 -11.24 -0.41
CA GLY A 155 15.09 -10.88 0.95
C GLY A 155 14.12 -9.68 1.03
N ILE A 156 13.80 -9.04 -0.11
CA ILE A 156 12.71 -8.06 -0.23
C ILE A 156 11.49 -8.75 -0.83
N VAL A 157 11.67 -9.59 -1.83
CA VAL A 157 10.58 -10.32 -2.48
C VAL A 157 10.67 -11.79 -2.16
N SER A 158 9.52 -12.40 -1.86
CA SER A 158 9.37 -13.86 -1.82
C SER A 158 8.03 -14.28 -2.39
N TYR A 159 8.03 -15.42 -3.10
CA TYR A 159 6.83 -16.01 -3.67
C TYR A 159 6.82 -17.51 -3.41
N ASP A 160 5.70 -18.04 -2.91
CA ASP A 160 5.54 -19.46 -2.56
C ASP A 160 4.67 -20.27 -3.53
N GLY A 161 4.23 -19.64 -4.64
CA GLY A 161 3.30 -20.22 -5.60
C GLY A 161 1.84 -19.79 -5.41
N SER A 162 1.53 -19.09 -4.32
CA SER A 162 0.17 -18.57 -4.03
C SER A 162 0.16 -17.20 -3.35
N THR A 163 1.27 -16.84 -2.70
CA THR A 163 1.42 -15.63 -1.90
C THR A 163 2.70 -14.92 -2.32
N LEU A 164 2.57 -13.69 -2.80
CA LEU A 164 3.68 -12.79 -3.13
C LEU A 164 3.87 -11.79 -1.99
N VAL A 165 5.05 -11.77 -1.39
CA VAL A 165 5.38 -10.90 -0.25
C VAL A 165 6.51 -9.96 -0.62
N TYR A 166 6.26 -8.67 -0.42
CA TYR A 166 7.25 -7.60 -0.41
C TYR A 166 7.56 -7.21 1.05
N ASP A 167 8.72 -7.60 1.57
CA ASP A 167 9.28 -7.16 2.85
C ASP A 167 10.05 -5.85 2.69
N LEU A 168 9.47 -4.79 3.24
CA LEU A 168 9.93 -3.41 3.16
C LEU A 168 10.40 -2.87 4.51
N SER A 169 10.45 -3.71 5.54
CA SER A 169 10.78 -3.33 6.93
C SER A 169 12.14 -2.63 7.08
N GLY A 170 13.09 -2.93 6.20
CA GLY A 170 14.43 -2.29 6.18
C GLY A 170 14.52 -0.99 5.36
N ILE A 171 13.48 -0.62 4.61
CA ILE A 171 13.55 0.50 3.66
C ILE A 171 13.18 1.85 4.30
N ASN A 172 12.47 1.83 5.43
CA ASN A 172 12.00 3.02 6.15
C ASN A 172 11.07 3.91 5.32
N ILE A 173 10.09 3.32 4.62
CA ILE A 173 9.01 4.06 3.96
C ILE A 173 8.00 4.49 5.02
N ASP A 174 8.03 5.76 5.39
CA ASP A 174 7.08 6.35 6.33
C ASP A 174 5.76 6.68 5.59
N VAL A 175 4.66 6.13 6.13
CA VAL A 175 3.28 6.23 5.66
C VAL A 175 2.35 6.85 6.73
N SER A 176 2.91 7.67 7.63
CA SER A 176 2.17 8.35 8.71
C SER A 176 0.99 9.20 8.23
N ASN A 177 1.06 9.70 7.00
CA ASN A 177 -0.01 10.47 6.35
C ASN A 177 -0.91 9.61 5.44
N GLY A 178 -0.82 8.28 5.56
CA GLY A 178 -1.52 7.32 4.71
C GLY A 178 -0.65 6.84 3.56
N PHE A 179 -1.25 6.02 2.70
CA PHE A 179 -0.58 5.49 1.51
C PHE A 179 -1.58 5.14 0.41
N THR A 180 -1.07 5.02 -0.81
CA THR A 180 -1.70 4.28 -1.90
C THR A 180 -0.68 3.31 -2.49
N ILE A 181 -1.08 2.06 -2.63
CA ILE A 181 -0.27 0.98 -3.19
C ILE A 181 -1.01 0.41 -4.40
N GLY A 182 -0.37 0.51 -5.55
CA GLY A 182 -0.84 -0.10 -6.79
C GLY A 182 -0.11 -1.40 -7.06
N TYR A 183 -0.78 -2.38 -7.64
CA TYR A 183 -0.16 -3.60 -8.15
C TYR A 183 -0.73 -3.96 -9.52
N THR A 184 0.13 -4.46 -10.41
CA THR A 184 -0.25 -5.06 -11.69
C THR A 184 0.77 -6.11 -12.13
N PRO A 185 0.34 -7.22 -12.76
CA PRO A 185 1.23 -8.10 -13.48
C PRO A 185 1.62 -7.49 -14.84
N TYR A 186 2.59 -8.10 -15.53
CA TYR A 186 3.14 -7.63 -16.81
C TYR A 186 2.11 -7.31 -17.90
N CYS A 187 0.98 -8.01 -17.88
CA CYS A 187 -0.09 -7.93 -18.87
C CYS A 187 -1.20 -6.94 -18.47
N ALA A 188 -1.13 -6.35 -17.27
CA ALA A 188 -2.20 -5.54 -16.70
C ALA A 188 -3.58 -6.21 -16.77
N ASN A 189 -3.59 -7.55 -16.70
CA ASN A 189 -4.82 -8.31 -16.76
C ASN A 189 -5.65 -8.08 -15.49
N ASP A 190 -4.96 -7.90 -14.37
CA ASP A 190 -5.55 -7.63 -13.07
C ASP A 190 -4.84 -6.43 -12.44
N VAL A 191 -5.56 -5.59 -11.73
CA VAL A 191 -5.03 -4.37 -11.14
C VAL A 191 -5.56 -4.24 -9.74
N MET A 192 -4.67 -4.03 -8.78
CA MET A 192 -5.09 -3.69 -7.42
C MET A 192 -4.69 -2.27 -7.07
N LEU A 193 -5.59 -1.59 -6.36
CA LEU A 193 -5.31 -0.30 -5.75
C LEU A 193 -5.77 -0.33 -4.29
N ALA A 194 -4.80 -0.27 -3.38
CA ALA A 194 -5.01 -0.26 -1.95
C ALA A 194 -4.67 1.12 -1.40
N SER A 195 -5.66 1.85 -0.91
CA SER A 195 -5.45 3.17 -0.33
C SER A 195 -5.92 3.20 1.12
N SER A 196 -5.05 3.68 2.01
CA SER A 196 -5.40 4.00 3.39
C SER A 196 -5.17 5.48 3.60
N ALA A 197 -6.25 6.23 3.78
CA ALA A 197 -6.16 7.58 4.31
C ALA A 197 -5.96 7.48 5.84
N PRO A 198 -5.27 8.44 6.48
CA PRO A 198 -5.19 8.48 7.95
C PRO A 198 -6.60 8.36 8.51
N GLU A 199 -6.85 7.31 9.29
CA GLU A 199 -8.14 7.17 9.92
C GLU A 199 -8.42 8.44 10.71
N PRO A 200 -9.62 9.03 10.60
CA PRO A 200 -9.90 10.23 11.32
C PRO A 200 -10.03 9.82 12.79
N GLY A 201 -8.96 9.90 13.57
CA GLY A 201 -9.04 9.95 15.03
C GLY A 201 -10.04 11.04 15.45
N THR A 202 -10.29 12.02 14.57
CA THR A 202 -11.39 12.98 14.63
C THR A 202 -12.79 12.35 14.61
N LEU A 203 -13.08 11.22 13.96
CA LEU A 203 -14.38 10.53 14.06
C LEU A 203 -14.58 9.90 15.44
N PHE A 204 -13.53 9.29 16.00
CA PHE A 204 -13.58 8.81 17.38
C PHE A 204 -13.69 9.96 18.39
N LEU A 205 -12.92 11.04 18.19
CA LEU A 205 -12.98 12.25 19.00
C LEU A 205 -14.35 12.95 18.85
N LEU A 206 -14.94 12.94 17.66
CA LEU A 206 -16.28 13.43 17.37
C LEU A 206 -17.34 12.57 18.09
N GLY A 207 -17.22 11.25 18.04
CA GLY A 207 -18.09 10.33 18.77
C GLY A 207 -18.01 10.56 20.29
N MET A 208 -16.80 10.69 20.83
CA MET A 208 -16.58 10.97 22.26
C MET A 208 -17.08 12.34 22.68
N SER A 209 -16.89 13.38 21.85
CA SER A 209 -17.40 14.72 22.14
C SER A 209 -18.93 14.78 22.09
N LEU A 210 -19.58 14.06 21.17
CA LEU A 210 -21.05 13.92 21.13
C LEU A 210 -21.61 13.23 22.38
N ILE A 211 -20.94 12.18 22.87
CA ILE A 211 -21.32 11.51 24.14
C ILE A 211 -21.16 12.49 25.32
N GLY A 212 -20.06 13.25 25.36
CA GLY A 212 -19.81 14.26 26.39
C GLY A 212 -20.88 15.36 26.43
N VAL A 213 -21.26 15.90 25.26
CA VAL A 213 -22.34 16.91 25.15
C VAL A 213 -23.68 16.34 25.58
N SER A 214 -24.01 15.11 25.15
CA SER A 214 -25.27 14.44 25.51
C SER A 214 -25.41 14.22 27.02
N ALA A 215 -24.32 13.82 27.69
CA ALA A 215 -24.29 13.63 29.13
C ALA A 215 -24.42 14.96 29.90
N TYR A 216 -23.85 16.06 29.38
CA TYR A 216 -23.98 17.39 29.96
C TYR A 216 -25.41 17.92 29.84
N CYS A 217 -26.06 17.76 28.68
CA CYS A 217 -27.44 18.20 28.45
C CYS A 217 -28.46 17.46 29.33
N ARG A 218 -28.22 16.20 29.71
CA ARG A 218 -29.10 15.44 30.64
C ARG A 218 -29.09 15.94 32.09
N LYS A 219 -28.12 16.76 32.49
CA LYS A 219 -28.00 17.29 33.86
C LYS A 219 -28.65 18.66 34.06
N LYS A 220 -29.11 19.32 32.99
CA LYS A 220 -29.95 20.52 33.06
C LYS A 220 -31.41 20.15 32.95
#